data_AF-A0AAE7BPQ2-F1
#
_entry.id   AF-A0AAE7BPQ2-F1
#
_cell.length_a   1.000
_cell.length_b   1.000
_cell.length_c   1.000
_cell.angle_alpha   90.00
_cell.angle_beta   90.00
_cell.angle_gamma   90.00
#
_symmetry.space_group_name_H-M   'P 1'
#
loop_
_entity.id
_entity.type
_entity.pdbx_description
1 polymer ?
#
loop_
_entity_poly.entity_id
_entity_poly.type
_entity_poly.pdbx_seq_one_letter_code
_entity_poly.pdbx_strand_id
1 'polypeptide(L)'
;MAFYFSNLILQTAYKIKKGSNWFSIKKKYIANILEFDDSIFMYSFLADELYIQTILGNFEDSIDNKNGNCRYIDWDRGRPYVFTEKDARELSNLINTKYSLVKSIILCKILYNVLPVSH
;
A
#
# COMPACT_ATOMS: atom_id res chain seq x y z
N MET A 1 10.10 -15.66 -19.54
CA MET A 1 10.02 -14.30 -18.93
C MET A 1 10.27 -14.33 -17.42
N ALA A 2 9.57 -15.16 -16.62
CA ALA A 2 9.83 -15.29 -15.18
C ALA A 2 11.30 -15.68 -14.82
N PHE A 3 11.93 -16.53 -15.63
CA PHE A 3 13.33 -16.95 -15.46
C PHE A 3 14.38 -15.85 -15.68
N TYR A 4 14.09 -14.87 -16.54
CA TYR A 4 14.98 -13.72 -16.76
C TYR A 4 14.86 -12.73 -15.61
N PHE A 5 13.63 -12.55 -15.10
CA PHE A 5 13.37 -11.69 -13.96
C PHE A 5 14.04 -12.20 -12.69
N SER A 6 13.98 -13.52 -12.41
CA SER A 6 14.69 -14.11 -11.28
C SER A 6 16.20 -13.98 -11.37
N ASN A 7 16.80 -14.10 -12.56
CA ASN A 7 18.25 -13.94 -12.74
C ASN A 7 18.72 -12.49 -12.62
N LEU A 8 17.92 -11.51 -13.06
CA LEU A 8 18.22 -10.08 -12.87
C LEU A 8 18.22 -9.72 -11.39
N ILE A 9 17.21 -10.18 -10.64
CA ILE A 9 17.08 -9.97 -9.19
C ILE A 9 18.29 -10.53 -8.42
N LEU A 10 18.78 -11.71 -8.81
CA LEU A 10 19.93 -12.35 -8.15
C LEU A 10 21.28 -11.66 -8.42
N GLN A 11 21.37 -10.81 -9.46
CA GLN A 11 22.59 -10.06 -9.79
C GLN A 11 22.64 -8.65 -9.20
N THR A 12 21.53 -8.12 -8.67
CA THR A 12 21.54 -6.79 -8.05
C THR A 12 22.10 -6.83 -6.63
N ALA A 13 22.79 -5.77 -6.22
CA ALA A 13 23.21 -5.58 -4.82
C ALA A 13 22.04 -5.31 -3.86
N TYR A 14 20.80 -5.19 -4.38
CA TYR A 14 19.62 -4.84 -3.61
C TYR A 14 18.80 -6.07 -3.25
N LYS A 15 18.39 -6.13 -1.98
CA LYS A 15 17.42 -7.14 -1.53
C LYS A 15 16.01 -6.72 -1.97
N ILE A 16 15.50 -7.33 -3.03
CA ILE A 16 14.14 -7.06 -3.52
C ILE A 16 13.11 -7.39 -2.45
N LYS A 17 12.16 -6.48 -2.26
CA LYS A 17 11.03 -6.62 -1.33
C LYS A 17 9.72 -6.41 -2.07
N LYS A 18 8.66 -7.01 -1.54
CA LYS A 18 7.30 -6.92 -2.11
C LYS A 18 6.30 -6.50 -1.05
N GLY A 19 5.24 -5.83 -1.46
CA GLY A 19 4.19 -5.36 -0.56
C GLY A 19 3.08 -4.64 -1.30
N SER A 20 2.21 -3.98 -0.55
CA SER A 20 1.13 -3.18 -1.12
C SER A 20 1.70 -2.02 -1.95
N ASN A 21 1.11 -1.78 -3.12
CA ASN A 21 1.37 -0.58 -3.92
C ASN A 21 0.85 0.71 -3.27
N TRP A 22 -0.07 0.61 -2.31
CA TRP A 22 -0.44 1.74 -1.44
C TRP A 22 0.55 1.89 -0.30
N PHE A 23 1.05 3.11 -0.10
CA PHE A 23 2.01 3.44 0.96
C PHE A 23 1.82 4.88 1.47
N SER A 24 2.40 5.15 2.63
CA SER A 24 2.56 6.48 3.21
C SER A 24 4.04 6.66 3.56
N ILE A 25 4.66 7.79 3.19
CA ILE A 25 6.09 8.01 3.40
C ILE A 25 6.38 9.31 4.13
N LYS A 26 7.48 9.31 4.89
CA LYS A 26 8.05 10.55 5.44
C LYS A 26 8.77 11.29 4.31
N LYS A 27 8.62 12.63 4.28
CA LYS A 27 9.27 13.51 3.29
C LYS A 27 10.78 13.26 3.14
N LYS A 28 11.48 12.91 4.23
CA LYS A 28 12.92 12.64 4.23
C LYS A 28 13.36 11.53 3.25
N TYR A 29 12.44 10.62 2.87
CA TYR A 29 12.74 9.50 1.96
C TYR A 29 12.48 9.83 0.48
N ILE A 30 11.94 11.01 0.16
CA ILE A 30 11.60 11.37 -1.23
C ILE A 30 12.85 11.42 -2.11
N ALA A 31 13.94 12.02 -1.63
CA ALA A 31 15.20 12.08 -2.38
C ALA A 31 15.70 10.67 -2.74
N ASN A 32 15.66 9.74 -1.78
CA ASN A 32 16.06 8.35 -2.02
C ASN A 32 15.22 7.64 -3.08
N ILE A 33 13.94 8.01 -3.24
CA ILE A 33 13.07 7.43 -4.27
C ILE A 33 13.38 8.02 -5.65
N LEU A 34 13.68 9.32 -5.72
CA LEU A 34 13.97 10.02 -6.98
C LEU A 34 15.36 9.71 -7.52
N GLU A 35 16.32 9.41 -6.65
CA GLU A 35 17.71 9.11 -7.01
C GLU A 35 17.95 7.61 -7.27
N PHE A 36 16.95 6.75 -7.04
CA PHE A 36 17.09 5.31 -7.23
C PHE A 36 17.03 4.93 -8.71
N ASP A 37 17.92 4.03 -9.14
CA ASP A 37 17.90 3.46 -10.50
C ASP A 37 16.75 2.46 -10.64
N ASP A 38 15.69 2.87 -11.34
CA ASP A 38 14.47 2.09 -11.54
C ASP A 38 14.55 1.09 -12.71
N SER A 39 15.66 1.05 -13.45
CA SER A 39 15.82 0.21 -14.64
C SER A 39 15.58 -1.28 -14.37
N ILE A 40 15.91 -1.74 -13.15
CA ILE A 40 15.69 -3.12 -12.71
C ILE A 40 14.20 -3.49 -12.57
N PHE A 41 13.31 -2.50 -12.46
CA PHE A 41 11.86 -2.69 -12.35
C PHE A 41 11.11 -2.46 -13.67
N MET A 42 11.73 -1.84 -14.68
CA MET A 42 11.09 -1.51 -15.96
C MET A 42 10.51 -2.74 -16.69
N TYR A 43 11.12 -3.91 -16.50
CA TYR A 43 10.68 -5.19 -17.07
C TYR A 43 10.13 -6.16 -16.00
N SER A 44 9.81 -5.64 -14.83
CA SER A 44 9.25 -6.43 -13.73
C SER A 44 7.75 -6.66 -13.87
N PHE A 45 7.30 -7.79 -13.34
CA PHE A 45 5.89 -8.01 -13.09
C PHE A 45 5.52 -7.36 -11.75
N LEU A 46 4.45 -6.55 -11.74
CA LEU A 46 3.99 -5.79 -10.55
C LEU A 46 5.06 -4.83 -9.99
N ALA A 47 5.67 -4.03 -10.88
CA ALA A 47 6.69 -3.04 -10.52
C ALA A 47 6.25 -2.12 -9.37
N ASP A 48 4.98 -1.76 -9.32
CA ASP A 48 4.36 -0.91 -8.30
C ASP A 48 4.33 -1.57 -6.90
N GLU A 49 4.27 -2.90 -6.83
CA GLU A 49 4.35 -3.68 -5.59
C GLU A 49 5.79 -3.97 -5.14
N LEU A 50 6.78 -3.74 -6.01
CA LEU A 50 8.19 -4.07 -5.76
C LEU A 50 9.08 -2.83 -5.54
N TYR A 51 8.88 -1.77 -6.33
CA TYR A 51 9.77 -0.60 -6.39
C TYR A 51 9.93 0.08 -5.02
N ILE A 52 8.83 0.65 -4.52
CA ILE A 52 8.83 1.41 -3.27
C ILE A 52 9.19 0.52 -2.07
N GLN A 53 8.77 -0.74 -2.09
CA GLN A 53 9.04 -1.69 -1.01
C GLN A 53 10.52 -2.05 -0.94
N THR A 54 11.17 -2.16 -2.10
CA THR A 54 12.62 -2.42 -2.20
C THR A 54 13.43 -1.22 -1.74
N ILE A 55 13.06 -0.01 -2.15
CA ILE A 55 13.74 1.22 -1.73
C ILE A 55 13.56 1.42 -0.23
N LEU A 56 12.31 1.51 0.24
CA LEU A 56 11.99 1.86 1.63
C LEU A 56 12.32 0.77 2.62
N GLY A 57 12.24 -0.50 2.22
CA GLY A 57 12.54 -1.60 3.12
C GLY A 57 14.02 -1.66 3.50
N ASN A 58 14.91 -0.95 2.81
CA ASN A 58 16.31 -0.82 3.23
C ASN A 58 16.54 0.25 4.31
N PHE A 59 15.53 1.07 4.65
CA PHE A 59 15.68 2.25 5.49
C PHE A 59 15.20 2.15 6.96
N GLU A 60 14.80 0.96 7.47
CA GLU A 60 14.71 0.57 8.90
C GLU A 60 13.79 -0.66 9.11
N ASP A 61 13.95 -1.38 10.25
CA ASP A 61 13.13 -2.50 10.74
C ASP A 61 11.70 -2.11 11.21
N SER A 62 11.31 -0.85 11.05
CA SER A 62 10.10 -0.27 11.67
C SER A 62 8.87 -0.20 10.77
N ILE A 63 8.91 -0.79 9.57
CA ILE A 63 7.70 -0.98 8.76
C ILE A 63 6.91 -2.11 9.41
N ASP A 64 5.86 -1.77 10.16
CA ASP A 64 4.88 -2.74 10.66
C ASP A 64 4.27 -3.49 9.47
N ASN A 65 4.88 -4.61 9.09
CA ASN A 65 4.56 -5.39 7.90
C ASN A 65 3.12 -5.91 7.89
N LYS A 66 2.40 -5.87 9.01
CA LYS A 66 1.00 -6.29 9.09
C LYS A 66 0.01 -5.12 8.87
N ASN A 67 0.42 -3.87 9.10
CA ASN A 67 -0.46 -2.68 9.04
C ASN A 67 0.11 -1.49 8.25
N GLY A 68 1.25 -1.66 7.57
CA GLY A 68 2.13 -0.58 7.15
C GLY A 68 1.61 0.40 6.09
N ASN A 69 0.47 0.12 5.43
CA ASN A 69 -0.12 1.05 4.46
C ASN A 69 -1.26 1.91 5.04
N CYS A 70 -1.58 1.76 6.32
CA CYS A 70 -2.71 2.42 6.99
C CYS A 70 -4.06 2.22 6.26
N ARG A 71 -4.18 1.19 5.41
CA ARG A 71 -5.41 0.90 4.66
C ARG A 71 -6.20 -0.19 5.35
N TYR A 72 -7.48 0.05 5.56
CA TYR A 72 -8.41 -1.03 5.88
C TYR A 72 -8.78 -1.77 4.60
N ILE A 73 -8.52 -3.08 4.60
CA ILE A 73 -8.91 -4.01 3.54
C ILE A 73 -9.52 -5.21 4.24
N ASP A 74 -10.81 -5.47 3.97
CA ASP A 74 -11.45 -6.70 4.39
C ASP A 74 -11.12 -7.80 3.37
N TRP A 75 -10.36 -8.79 3.84
CA TRP A 75 -9.99 -10.00 3.10
C TRP A 75 -10.83 -11.22 3.51
N ASP A 76 -11.61 -11.11 4.59
CA ASP A 76 -12.33 -12.22 5.20
C ASP A 76 -13.58 -12.59 4.36
N ARG A 77 -14.09 -11.65 3.57
CA ARG A 77 -15.21 -11.86 2.62
C ARG A 77 -14.76 -12.41 1.26
N GLY A 78 -13.55 -12.96 1.16
CA GLY A 78 -13.01 -13.64 -0.02
C GLY A 78 -12.06 -12.76 -0.84
N ARG A 79 -12.57 -12.12 -1.90
CA ARG A 79 -11.79 -11.08 -2.62
C ARG A 79 -11.80 -9.79 -1.79
N PRO A 80 -10.84 -8.86 -1.99
CA PRO A 80 -10.87 -7.55 -1.33
C PRO A 80 -12.28 -6.97 -1.39
N TYR A 81 -12.93 -6.88 -0.24
CA TYR A 81 -14.34 -6.55 -0.21
C TYR A 81 -14.56 -5.11 -0.68
N VAL A 82 -15.65 -4.91 -1.40
CA VAL A 82 -16.06 -3.59 -1.88
C VAL A 82 -17.15 -3.09 -0.95
N PHE A 83 -16.80 -2.10 -0.13
CA PHE A 83 -17.71 -1.55 0.87
C PHE A 83 -18.85 -0.78 0.20
N THR A 84 -20.02 -0.89 0.80
CA THR A 84 -21.27 -0.27 0.37
C THR A 84 -21.86 0.60 1.48
N GLU A 85 -22.94 1.31 1.20
CA GLU A 85 -23.64 2.14 2.20
C GLU A 85 -24.08 1.33 3.44
N LYS A 86 -24.32 0.02 3.28
CA LYS A 86 -24.70 -0.88 4.37
C LYS A 86 -23.57 -1.06 5.39
N ASP A 87 -22.33 -0.88 4.97
CA ASP A 87 -21.14 -1.04 5.80
C ASP A 87 -20.75 0.26 6.53
N ALA A 88 -21.53 1.36 6.39
CA ALA A 88 -21.19 2.66 6.98
C ALA A 88 -20.98 2.62 8.50
N ARG A 89 -21.79 1.83 9.24
CA ARG A 89 -21.64 1.66 10.69
C ARG A 89 -20.37 0.88 11.06
N GLU A 90 -19.99 -0.09 10.24
CA GLU A 90 -18.74 -0.82 10.41
C GLU A 90 -17.55 0.12 10.19
N LEU A 91 -17.59 0.91 9.12
CA LEU A 91 -16.55 1.88 8.80
C LEU A 91 -16.43 3.00 9.84
N SER A 92 -17.54 3.47 10.44
CA SER A 92 -17.49 4.48 11.50
C SER A 92 -16.75 3.99 12.75
N ASN A 93 -16.80 2.68 13.04
CA ASN A 93 -16.07 2.10 14.17
C ASN A 93 -14.55 2.04 13.93
N LEU A 94 -14.10 2.27 12.69
CA LEU A 94 -12.69 2.31 12.32
C LEU A 94 -12.11 3.73 12.38
N ILE A 95 -12.92 4.76 12.65
CA ILE A 95 -12.45 6.13 12.88
C ILE A 95 -11.59 6.15 14.15
N ASN A 96 -10.49 6.92 14.12
CA ASN A 96 -9.47 7.00 15.19
C ASN A 96 -8.73 5.68 15.48
N THR A 97 -8.84 4.68 14.59
CA THR A 97 -7.98 3.49 14.65
C THR A 97 -6.70 3.70 13.82
N LYS A 98 -5.90 2.64 13.67
CA LYS A 98 -4.68 2.64 12.85
C LYS A 98 -4.92 2.81 11.33
N TYR A 99 -6.17 2.74 10.88
CA TYR A 99 -6.53 2.88 9.47
C TYR A 99 -6.91 4.33 9.17
N SER A 100 -6.32 4.89 8.11
CA SER A 100 -6.63 6.25 7.64
C SER A 100 -7.53 6.24 6.41
N LEU A 101 -7.51 5.17 5.63
CA LEU A 101 -8.23 5.07 4.36
C LEU A 101 -8.74 3.64 4.12
N VAL A 102 -9.81 3.52 3.32
CA VAL A 102 -10.43 2.25 2.92
C VAL A 102 -10.18 2.05 1.42
N LYS A 103 -9.87 0.82 0.99
CA LYS A 103 -9.36 0.57 -0.38
C LYS A 103 -10.43 0.61 -1.48
N SER A 104 -11.62 0.03 -1.25
CA SER A 104 -12.64 -0.11 -2.30
C SER A 104 -14.02 0.25 -1.76
N ILE A 105 -14.60 1.34 -2.25
CA ILE A 105 -15.92 1.83 -1.86
C ILE A 105 -16.74 2.08 -3.13
N ILE A 106 -17.99 1.62 -3.15
CA ILE A 106 -19.00 2.05 -4.14
C ILE A 106 -19.94 3.03 -3.44
N LEU A 107 -20.03 4.27 -3.95
CA LEU A 107 -20.86 5.43 -3.57
C LEU A 107 -20.19 6.57 -2.76
N CYS A 108 -20.38 7.81 -3.25
CA CYS A 108 -20.01 9.06 -2.57
C CYS A 108 -20.80 9.34 -1.27
N LYS A 109 -21.94 8.67 -1.04
CA LYS A 109 -22.83 8.93 0.12
C LYS A 109 -22.26 8.47 1.46
N ILE A 110 -21.31 7.54 1.46
CA ILE A 110 -20.68 7.04 2.70
C ILE A 110 -19.89 8.15 3.39
N LEU A 111 -19.24 9.04 2.64
CA LEU A 111 -18.48 10.16 3.22
C LEU A 111 -19.36 11.10 4.04
N TYR A 112 -20.60 11.35 3.60
CA TYR A 112 -21.55 12.22 4.30
C TYR A 112 -22.10 11.62 5.60
N ASN A 113 -22.18 10.28 5.69
CA ASN A 113 -22.72 9.60 6.87
C ASN A 113 -21.62 9.18 7.88
N VAL A 114 -20.37 9.07 7.44
CA VAL A 114 -19.25 8.58 8.26
C VAL A 114 -18.38 9.72 8.80
N LEU A 115 -18.23 10.82 8.06
CA LEU A 115 -17.50 12.00 8.56
C LEU A 115 -18.49 12.97 9.22
N PRO A 116 -18.29 13.36 10.49
CA PRO A 116 -19.10 14.42 11.08
C PRO A 116 -18.87 15.69 10.27
N VAL A 117 -19.90 16.14 9.57
CA VAL A 117 -19.87 17.44 8.91
C VAL A 117 -19.91 18.47 10.04
N SER A 118 -18.77 19.08 10.35
CA SER A 118 -18.72 20.22 11.26
C SER A 118 -19.44 21.38 10.56
N HIS A 119 -20.65 21.68 11.03
CA HIS A 119 -21.32 22.95 10.78
C HIS A 119 -20.68 24.07 11.62
#